data_AF-A0A8J7MRC4-F1
#
_entry.id   AF-A0A8J7MRC4-F1
#
_cell.length_a   1.000
_cell.length_b   1.000
_cell.length_c   1.000
_cell.angle_alpha   90.00
_cell.angle_beta   90.00
_cell.angle_gamma   90.00
#
_symmetry.space_group_name_H-M   'P 1'
#
loop_
_entity.id
_entity.type
_entity.pdbx_description
1 polymer ?
#
loop_
_entity_poly.entity_id
_entity_poly.type
_entity_poly.pdbx_seq_one_letter_code
_entity_poly.pdbx_strand_id
1 'polypeptide(L)'
;MPRSRQPFARPFLPVVFSVALVLGGCVSSPDRLADARLPLSPDECGQDTVSGQTCRFRNAPLALEPKPVTLPGRPYTFYPTARKLDFVDGKARGWTAARLTLTDGASIPPVFVSVIGNPRDPEFALAAAMHDAYCGIGNEAGPAYHAATWQDVHRMFYDTLVAGGTRPARAKIMFAAVWLGGPRWYPHSGAPDISMDRLPDSEKRQALRAAIAYINTANPSLPDLIRALDQQEREMKAHAQTIERAEDRASQRDREGSQQSP
;
A
#
# COMPACT_ATOMS: atom_id res chain seq x y z
N MET A 1 -50.36 -26.81 79.64
CA MET A 1 -50.81 -25.42 79.38
C MET A 1 -50.01 -24.84 78.21
N PRO A 2 -50.62 -24.00 77.37
CA PRO A 2 -50.32 -23.93 75.94
C PRO A 2 -49.49 -22.68 75.56
N ARG A 3 -48.73 -22.73 74.45
CA ARG A 3 -49.02 -21.92 73.25
C ARG A 3 -47.96 -22.09 72.15
N SER A 4 -48.47 -22.61 71.03
CA SER A 4 -48.12 -22.37 69.64
C SER A 4 -47.76 -20.90 69.31
N ARG A 5 -46.79 -20.73 68.39
CA ARG A 5 -46.78 -19.83 67.20
C ARG A 5 -45.43 -20.02 66.48
N GLN A 6 -45.37 -20.82 65.41
CA GLN A 6 -45.45 -20.47 63.97
C GLN A 6 -44.32 -19.56 63.44
N PRO A 7 -43.79 -19.82 62.22
CA PRO A 7 -42.45 -19.42 61.78
C PRO A 7 -42.46 -18.19 60.85
N PHE A 8 -41.38 -17.41 60.84
CA PHE A 8 -41.16 -16.37 59.83
C PHE A 8 -40.13 -16.83 58.79
N ALA A 9 -40.63 -17.06 57.59
CA ALA A 9 -39.86 -17.27 56.38
C ALA A 9 -39.05 -16.01 56.03
N ARG A 10 -37.78 -16.18 55.66
CA ARG A 10 -36.95 -15.16 55.02
C ARG A 10 -36.95 -15.40 53.50
N PRO A 11 -37.10 -14.36 52.67
CA PRO A 11 -37.16 -14.51 51.24
C PRO A 11 -35.78 -14.77 50.65
N PHE A 12 -35.72 -15.74 49.73
CA PHE A 12 -34.60 -15.97 48.82
C PHE A 12 -34.46 -14.77 47.87
N LEU A 13 -33.31 -14.09 47.88
CA LEU A 13 -32.86 -13.29 46.75
C LEU A 13 -32.07 -14.19 45.79
N PRO A 14 -32.46 -14.34 44.52
CA PRO A 14 -31.58 -14.96 43.54
C PRO A 14 -30.49 -13.95 43.17
N VAL A 15 -29.24 -14.28 43.49
CA VAL A 15 -28.07 -13.58 42.94
C VAL A 15 -28.00 -13.95 41.46
N VAL A 16 -28.53 -13.08 40.60
CA VAL A 16 -28.33 -13.16 39.16
C VAL A 16 -26.88 -12.74 38.90
N PHE A 17 -26.00 -13.73 38.76
CA PHE A 17 -24.67 -13.53 38.19
C PHE A 17 -24.83 -13.23 36.70
N SER A 18 -25.07 -11.96 36.38
CA SER A 18 -24.89 -11.46 35.02
C SER A 18 -23.41 -11.54 34.68
N VAL A 19 -23.00 -12.65 34.07
CA VAL A 19 -21.72 -12.75 33.37
C VAL A 19 -21.86 -11.83 32.16
N ALA A 20 -21.46 -10.56 32.33
CA ALA A 20 -21.20 -9.68 31.21
C ALA A 20 -20.01 -10.27 30.46
N LEU A 21 -20.30 -11.03 29.40
CA LEU A 21 -19.32 -11.43 28.40
C LEU A 21 -18.86 -10.15 27.70
N VAL A 22 -17.85 -9.50 28.26
CA VAL A 22 -17.15 -8.41 27.57
C VAL A 22 -16.34 -9.09 26.47
N LEU A 23 -16.96 -9.25 25.30
CA LEU A 23 -16.22 -9.44 24.05
C LEU A 23 -15.50 -8.11 23.77
N GLY A 24 -14.40 -7.90 24.48
CA GLY A 24 -13.39 -6.91 24.13
C GLY A 24 -12.76 -7.38 22.83
N GLY A 25 -13.43 -7.12 21.70
CA GLY A 25 -12.81 -7.19 20.40
C GLY A 25 -11.65 -6.20 20.43
N CYS A 26 -10.42 -6.71 20.51
CA CYS A 26 -9.23 -5.90 20.33
C CYS A 26 -9.29 -5.30 18.92
N VAL A 27 -9.85 -4.10 18.78
CA VAL A 27 -9.63 -3.25 17.62
C VAL A 27 -8.14 -2.92 17.67
N SER A 28 -7.36 -3.72 16.97
CA SER A 28 -5.94 -3.49 16.79
C SER A 28 -5.82 -2.25 15.91
N SER A 29 -5.21 -1.18 16.44
CA SER A 29 -4.96 0.03 15.67
C SER A 29 -4.16 -0.32 14.40
N PRO A 30 -4.43 0.33 13.26
CA PRO A 30 -3.70 0.11 12.01
C PRO A 30 -2.17 0.10 12.17
N ASP A 31 -1.64 0.95 13.06
CA ASP A 31 -0.21 1.08 13.35
C ASP A 31 0.38 -0.20 13.99
N ARG A 32 -0.36 -0.86 14.90
CA ARG A 32 0.07 -2.15 15.48
C ARG A 32 0.04 -3.27 14.45
N LEU A 33 -0.80 -3.15 13.44
CA LEU A 33 -0.94 -4.14 12.39
C LEU A 33 0.18 -4.02 11.34
N ALA A 34 0.58 -2.80 10.98
CA ALA A 34 1.73 -2.56 10.11
C ALA A 34 3.06 -3.06 10.71
N ASP A 35 3.18 -3.05 12.03
CA ASP A 35 4.38 -3.52 12.75
C ASP A 35 4.36 -5.01 13.11
N ALA A 36 3.34 -5.76 12.70
CA ALA A 36 3.25 -7.20 12.95
C ALA A 36 4.47 -7.94 12.36
N ARG A 37 5.09 -8.81 13.18
CA ARG A 37 6.16 -9.72 12.73
C ARG A 37 5.53 -10.91 12.01
N LEU A 38 5.17 -10.70 10.76
CA LEU A 38 4.73 -11.76 9.87
C LEU A 38 5.96 -12.41 9.21
N PRO A 39 6.07 -13.76 9.19
CA PRO A 39 7.15 -14.42 8.47
C PRO A 39 7.04 -14.14 6.96
N LEU A 40 8.19 -13.99 6.31
CA LEU A 40 8.29 -13.96 4.86
C LEU A 40 7.99 -15.36 4.30
N SER A 41 7.32 -15.42 3.16
CA SER A 41 7.14 -16.66 2.41
C SER A 41 8.43 -17.04 1.65
N PRO A 42 8.64 -18.32 1.28
CA PRO A 42 9.89 -18.79 0.66
C PRO A 42 10.28 -18.08 -0.64
N ASP A 43 9.28 -17.59 -1.41
CA ASP A 43 9.48 -16.92 -2.70
C ASP A 43 9.61 -15.38 -2.57
N GLU A 44 9.60 -14.87 -1.34
CA GLU A 44 9.80 -13.46 -1.05
C GLU A 44 11.28 -13.16 -0.78
N CYS A 45 11.71 -11.98 -1.23
CA CYS A 45 13.03 -11.43 -0.96
C CYS A 45 13.40 -11.61 0.53
N GLY A 46 14.53 -12.28 0.81
CA GLY A 46 15.03 -12.51 2.17
C GLY A 46 14.85 -13.91 2.77
N GLN A 47 14.29 -14.88 2.03
CA GLN A 47 14.11 -16.27 2.50
C GLN A 47 14.71 -17.37 1.62
N ASP A 48 15.39 -17.04 0.51
CA ASP A 48 15.94 -18.08 -0.35
C ASP A 48 17.21 -18.73 0.23
N THR A 49 16.97 -19.66 1.14
CA THR A 49 17.97 -20.56 1.75
C THR A 49 18.38 -21.69 0.80
N VAL A 50 17.67 -21.88 -0.32
CA VAL A 50 17.87 -22.99 -1.25
C VAL A 50 18.81 -22.58 -2.40
N SER A 51 18.69 -21.35 -2.91
CA SER A 51 19.57 -20.82 -3.97
C SER A 51 20.72 -19.94 -3.45
N GLY A 52 20.64 -19.49 -2.19
CA GLY A 52 21.60 -18.54 -1.61
C GLY A 52 21.47 -17.10 -2.14
N GLN A 53 20.44 -16.80 -2.94
CA GLN A 53 20.22 -15.50 -3.54
C GLN A 53 19.35 -14.63 -2.62
N THR A 54 19.99 -13.93 -1.69
CA THR A 54 19.32 -12.85 -0.94
C THR A 54 19.39 -11.56 -1.76
N CYS A 55 18.22 -11.02 -2.13
CA CYS A 55 18.07 -9.63 -2.56
C CYS A 55 18.85 -8.69 -1.62
N ARG A 56 19.55 -7.71 -2.19
CA ARG A 56 20.45 -6.84 -1.40
C ARG A 56 20.84 -5.57 -2.14
N PHE A 57 21.10 -4.52 -1.37
CA PHE A 57 21.84 -3.36 -1.87
C PHE A 57 23.32 -3.72 -2.01
N ARG A 58 23.95 -3.30 -3.11
CA ARG A 58 25.38 -3.50 -3.34
C ARG A 58 26.23 -2.40 -2.66
N ASN A 59 25.65 -1.22 -2.42
CA ASN A 59 26.40 -0.03 -2.00
C ASN A 59 25.62 0.91 -1.05
N ALA A 60 24.95 0.34 -0.05
CA ALA A 60 24.37 1.09 1.08
C ALA A 60 25.46 1.67 2.02
N PRO A 61 25.19 2.74 2.79
CA PRO A 61 23.93 3.48 2.89
C PRO A 61 23.69 4.44 1.71
N LEU A 62 22.45 4.92 1.58
CA LEU A 62 22.09 5.99 0.64
C LEU A 62 22.89 7.26 0.96
N ALA A 63 23.42 7.91 -0.08
CA ALA A 63 24.01 9.24 0.04
C ALA A 63 23.27 10.22 -0.86
N LEU A 64 22.89 11.36 -0.29
CA LEU A 64 22.15 12.42 -0.96
C LEU A 64 23.02 13.67 -1.07
N GLU A 65 22.83 14.45 -2.12
CA GLU A 65 23.40 15.78 -2.25
C GLU A 65 22.77 16.70 -1.19
N PRO A 66 23.55 17.61 -0.57
CA PRO A 66 23.05 18.48 0.49
C PRO A 66 22.08 19.56 -0.03
N LYS A 67 22.15 19.87 -1.33
CA LYS A 67 21.33 20.89 -1.96
C LYS A 67 20.01 20.28 -2.47
N PRO A 68 18.86 20.66 -1.90
CA PRO A 68 17.57 20.19 -2.39
C PRO A 68 17.20 20.83 -3.75
N VAL A 69 16.26 20.18 -4.44
CA VAL A 69 15.65 20.63 -5.69
C VAL A 69 14.14 20.72 -5.50
N THR A 70 13.55 21.83 -5.94
CA THR A 70 12.09 22.00 -6.00
C THR A 70 11.66 21.98 -7.45
N LEU A 71 10.71 21.12 -7.78
CA LEU A 71 10.13 21.06 -9.12
C LEU A 71 8.90 21.97 -9.18
N PRO A 72 8.73 22.77 -10.26
CA PRO A 72 7.55 23.62 -10.42
C PRO A 72 6.25 22.82 -10.32
N GLY A 73 5.28 23.33 -9.55
CA GLY A 73 3.98 22.69 -9.37
C GLY A 73 3.98 21.42 -8.50
N ARG A 74 5.10 21.11 -7.83
CA ARG A 74 5.19 19.97 -6.90
C ARG A 74 5.28 20.47 -5.46
N PRO A 75 4.52 19.86 -4.52
CA PRO A 75 4.54 20.26 -3.12
C PRO A 75 5.77 19.74 -2.36
N TYR A 76 6.47 18.75 -2.91
CA TYR A 76 7.57 18.06 -2.24
C TYR A 76 8.94 18.59 -2.66
N THR A 77 9.86 18.56 -1.69
CA THR A 77 11.28 18.81 -1.90
C THR A 77 11.99 17.52 -2.24
N PHE A 78 12.77 17.55 -3.32
CA PHE A 78 13.55 16.43 -3.83
C PHE A 78 15.02 16.58 -3.41
N TYR A 79 15.66 15.46 -3.18
CA TYR A 79 17.09 15.38 -2.89
C TYR A 79 17.75 14.51 -3.97
N PRO A 80 18.74 15.02 -4.71
CA PRO A 80 19.49 14.21 -5.66
C PRO A 80 20.35 13.17 -4.94
N THR A 81 20.51 11.97 -5.51
CA THR A 81 21.50 11.00 -5.02
C THR A 81 22.92 11.51 -5.28
N ALA A 82 23.79 11.48 -4.27
CA ALA A 82 25.19 11.93 -4.39
C ALA A 82 26.08 10.93 -5.16
N ARG A 83 25.67 9.66 -5.20
CA ARG A 83 26.29 8.58 -5.96
C ARG A 83 25.20 7.62 -6.44
N LYS A 84 25.54 6.76 -7.40
CA LYS A 84 24.62 5.70 -7.84
C LYS A 84 24.26 4.77 -6.68
N LEU A 85 23.05 4.21 -6.71
CA LEU A 85 22.58 3.16 -5.81
C LEU A 85 22.29 1.91 -6.64
N ASP A 86 22.87 0.79 -6.27
CA ASP A 86 22.76 -0.48 -6.97
C ASP A 86 22.08 -1.53 -6.08
N PHE A 87 21.12 -2.25 -6.65
CA PHE A 87 20.32 -3.27 -5.97
C PHE A 87 20.21 -4.53 -6.81
N VAL A 88 20.03 -5.68 -6.15
CA VAL A 88 19.69 -6.96 -6.79
C VAL A 88 18.39 -7.44 -6.17
N ASP A 89 17.38 -7.70 -7.00
CA ASP A 89 16.06 -8.15 -6.57
C ASP A 89 16.00 -9.65 -6.28
N GLY A 90 14.83 -10.14 -5.81
CA GLY A 90 14.62 -11.55 -5.50
C GLY A 90 14.64 -12.48 -6.74
N LYS A 91 14.69 -11.93 -7.96
CA LYS A 91 14.82 -12.66 -9.23
C LYS A 91 16.23 -12.51 -9.83
N ALA A 92 17.21 -12.09 -9.03
CA ALA A 92 18.58 -11.81 -9.44
C ALA A 92 18.76 -10.71 -10.52
N ARG A 93 17.75 -9.86 -10.74
CA ARG A 93 17.88 -8.74 -11.67
C ARG A 93 18.58 -7.57 -10.99
N GLY A 94 19.45 -6.90 -11.74
CA GLY A 94 20.15 -5.69 -11.30
C GLY A 94 19.32 -4.44 -11.54
N TRP A 95 19.32 -3.55 -10.56
CA TRP A 95 18.62 -2.26 -10.58
C TRP A 95 19.60 -1.16 -10.19
N THR A 96 19.53 -0.01 -10.88
CA THR A 96 20.43 1.11 -10.62
C THR A 96 19.68 2.43 -10.64
N ALA A 97 19.69 3.13 -9.52
CA ALA A 97 19.44 4.57 -9.49
C ALA A 97 20.76 5.28 -9.79
N ALA A 98 20.79 6.08 -10.86
CA ALA A 98 21.98 6.82 -11.24
C ALA A 98 22.33 7.89 -10.18
N ARG A 99 23.53 8.46 -10.28
CA ARG A 99 23.85 9.69 -9.54
C ARG A 99 22.90 10.80 -10.02
N LEU A 100 22.51 11.69 -9.11
CA LEU A 100 21.55 12.77 -9.32
C LEU A 100 20.10 12.33 -9.56
N THR A 101 19.76 11.06 -9.32
CA THR A 101 18.35 10.65 -9.23
C THR A 101 17.67 11.50 -8.15
N LEU A 102 16.58 12.17 -8.52
CA LEU A 102 15.76 12.95 -7.62
C LEU A 102 14.85 12.01 -6.83
N THR A 103 14.88 12.10 -5.50
CA THR A 103 13.93 11.40 -4.64
C THR A 103 13.30 12.34 -3.63
N ASP A 104 12.00 12.21 -3.40
CA ASP A 104 11.29 12.97 -2.35
C ASP A 104 11.00 12.14 -1.09
N GLY A 105 11.39 10.87 -1.10
CA GLY A 105 11.06 9.86 -0.09
C GLY A 105 9.94 8.95 -0.58
N ALA A 106 9.38 8.10 0.29
CA ALA A 106 8.25 7.26 -0.10
C ALA A 106 6.99 8.14 -0.25
N SER A 107 6.68 8.57 -1.48
CA SER A 107 5.45 9.32 -1.80
C SER A 107 4.20 8.47 -1.58
N ILE A 108 3.76 8.42 -0.32
CA ILE A 108 2.61 7.67 0.17
C ILE A 108 1.43 8.65 0.34
N PRO A 109 0.20 8.27 -0.04
CA PRO A 109 -0.96 9.12 0.18
C PRO A 109 -1.06 9.56 1.65
N PRO A 110 -1.31 10.86 1.96
CA PRO A 110 -1.29 11.38 3.33
C PRO A 110 -2.14 10.61 4.35
N VAL A 111 -3.22 9.98 3.88
CA VAL A 111 -4.11 9.13 4.69
C VAL A 111 -3.43 7.88 5.27
N PHE A 112 -2.29 7.43 4.72
CA PHE A 112 -1.57 6.25 5.19
C PHE A 112 -0.27 6.56 5.94
N VAL A 113 0.08 7.85 6.08
CA VAL A 113 1.32 8.29 6.75
C VAL A 113 1.33 7.90 8.24
N SER A 114 0.20 7.92 8.94
CA SER A 114 0.16 7.48 10.35
C SER A 114 0.47 5.99 10.53
N VAL A 115 0.11 5.18 9.53
CA VAL A 115 0.25 3.71 9.54
C VAL A 115 1.62 3.27 9.04
N ILE A 116 2.19 4.02 8.10
CA ILE A 116 3.42 3.66 7.41
C ILE A 116 4.65 4.44 7.92
N GLY A 117 4.48 5.47 8.77
CA GLY A 117 5.59 6.28 9.28
C GLY A 117 5.98 7.43 8.33
N ASN A 118 7.11 8.08 8.60
CA ASN A 118 7.54 9.21 7.80
C ASN A 118 8.14 8.69 6.48
N PRO A 119 7.66 9.15 5.30
CA PRO A 119 8.24 8.85 3.99
C PRO A 119 9.76 8.93 3.87
N ARG A 120 10.40 9.75 4.70
CA ARG A 120 11.85 9.96 4.73
C ARG A 120 12.57 9.18 5.83
N ASP A 121 11.86 8.28 6.53
CA ASP A 121 12.49 7.41 7.50
C ASP A 121 13.61 6.61 6.82
N PRO A 122 14.76 6.43 7.51
CA PRO A 122 15.91 5.73 6.93
C PRO A 122 15.58 4.34 6.38
N GLU A 123 14.57 3.68 6.95
CA GLU A 123 14.09 2.36 6.51
C GLU A 123 13.47 2.38 5.09
N PHE A 124 12.99 3.53 4.61
CA PHE A 124 12.35 3.66 3.29
C PHE A 124 13.19 4.42 2.28
N ALA A 125 14.15 5.23 2.72
CA ALA A 125 14.90 6.13 1.86
C ALA A 125 15.60 5.40 0.70
N LEU A 126 16.16 4.22 0.95
CA LEU A 126 16.78 3.38 -0.07
C LEU A 126 15.76 2.88 -1.11
N ALA A 127 14.60 2.41 -0.66
CA ALA A 127 13.53 1.92 -1.52
C ALA A 127 12.91 3.04 -2.35
N ALA A 128 12.66 4.20 -1.72
CA ALA A 128 12.16 5.40 -2.38
C ALA A 128 13.11 5.88 -3.49
N ALA A 129 14.41 6.04 -3.19
CA ALA A 129 15.37 6.49 -4.19
C ALA A 129 15.47 5.54 -5.39
N MET A 130 15.40 4.23 -5.15
CA MET A 130 15.41 3.24 -6.23
C MET A 130 14.12 3.28 -7.05
N HIS A 131 12.96 3.39 -6.40
CA HIS A 131 11.67 3.51 -7.08
C HIS A 131 11.57 4.79 -7.92
N ASP A 132 11.95 5.92 -7.35
CA ASP A 132 11.91 7.23 -8.01
C ASP A 132 12.81 7.29 -9.24
N ALA A 133 13.92 6.54 -9.26
CA ALA A 133 14.78 6.44 -10.45
C ALA A 133 14.02 5.92 -11.69
N TYR A 134 13.02 5.06 -11.49
CA TYR A 134 12.31 4.38 -12.58
C TYR A 134 10.98 5.03 -12.93
N CYS A 135 10.36 5.79 -12.03
CA CYS A 135 9.05 6.41 -12.29
C CYS A 135 8.82 7.78 -11.63
N GLY A 136 9.79 8.26 -10.83
CA GLY A 136 9.69 9.52 -10.11
C GLY A 136 9.75 10.71 -11.07
N ILE A 137 8.87 11.68 -10.83
CA ILE A 137 8.85 12.92 -11.59
C ILE A 137 10.17 13.67 -11.41
N GLY A 138 10.68 14.25 -12.50
CA GLY A 138 11.99 14.90 -12.56
C GLY A 138 13.13 13.96 -12.95
N ASN A 139 12.89 12.65 -13.03
CA ASN A 139 13.87 11.67 -13.50
C ASN A 139 13.65 11.25 -14.96
N GLU A 140 12.77 11.91 -15.71
CA GLU A 140 12.34 11.50 -17.07
C GLU A 140 13.50 11.40 -18.07
N ALA A 141 14.54 12.22 -17.89
CA ALA A 141 15.75 12.20 -18.71
C ALA A 141 16.81 11.19 -18.21
N GLY A 142 16.57 10.52 -17.09
CA GLY A 142 17.45 9.55 -16.48
C GLY A 142 17.44 8.20 -17.21
N PRO A 143 18.55 7.43 -17.18
CA PRO A 143 18.67 6.19 -17.93
C PRO A 143 17.77 5.05 -17.41
N ALA A 144 17.26 5.16 -16.19
CA ALA A 144 16.41 4.15 -15.56
C ALA A 144 14.91 4.42 -15.76
N TYR A 145 14.52 5.63 -16.15
CA TYR A 145 13.12 6.02 -16.20
C TYR A 145 12.35 5.17 -17.21
N HIS A 146 11.31 4.47 -16.73
CA HIS A 146 10.51 3.50 -17.46
C HIS A 146 11.30 2.36 -18.15
N ALA A 147 12.53 2.07 -17.69
CA ALA A 147 13.37 1.01 -18.26
C ALA A 147 12.90 -0.42 -17.90
N ALA A 148 11.87 -0.56 -17.07
CA ALA A 148 11.19 -1.80 -16.73
C ALA A 148 9.67 -1.60 -16.74
N THR A 149 8.89 -2.67 -16.63
CA THR A 149 7.43 -2.57 -16.48
C THR A 149 7.08 -1.96 -15.13
N TRP A 150 5.94 -1.27 -15.03
CA TRP A 150 5.48 -0.72 -13.75
C TRP A 150 5.30 -1.81 -12.70
N GLN A 151 4.84 -3.00 -13.09
CA GLN A 151 4.68 -4.15 -12.17
C GLN A 151 6.03 -4.56 -11.59
N ASP A 152 7.07 -4.63 -12.43
CA ASP A 152 8.41 -4.99 -11.99
C ASP A 152 9.03 -3.91 -11.10
N VAL A 153 8.81 -2.63 -11.41
CA VAL A 153 9.29 -1.51 -10.58
C VAL A 153 8.63 -1.53 -9.19
N HIS A 154 7.31 -1.71 -9.11
CA HIS A 154 6.64 -1.81 -7.81
C HIS A 154 7.00 -3.09 -7.05
N ARG A 155 7.25 -4.21 -7.75
CA ARG A 155 7.80 -5.43 -7.13
C ARG A 155 9.20 -5.18 -6.57
N MET A 156 10.05 -4.49 -7.32
CA MET A 156 11.40 -4.11 -6.86
C MET A 156 11.32 -3.17 -5.65
N PHE A 157 10.34 -2.27 -5.60
CA PHE A 157 10.09 -1.44 -4.42
C PHE A 157 9.79 -2.29 -3.17
N TYR A 158 8.96 -3.34 -3.28
CA TYR A 158 8.78 -4.29 -2.19
C TYR A 158 10.10 -4.97 -1.77
N ASP A 159 10.85 -5.50 -2.74
CA ASP A 159 12.10 -6.21 -2.45
C ASP A 159 13.13 -5.27 -1.78
N THR A 160 13.20 -4.01 -2.20
CA THR A 160 14.09 -3.01 -1.58
C THR A 160 13.67 -2.62 -0.17
N LEU A 161 12.38 -2.57 0.14
CA LEU A 161 11.88 -2.37 1.51
C LEU A 161 12.33 -3.51 2.42
N VAL A 162 12.14 -4.76 1.98
CA VAL A 162 12.54 -5.93 2.77
C VAL A 162 14.06 -5.98 2.97
N ALA A 163 14.84 -5.76 1.91
CA ALA A 163 16.30 -5.70 2.00
C ALA A 163 16.81 -4.50 2.83
N GLY A 164 16.04 -3.42 2.91
CA GLY A 164 16.29 -2.25 3.76
C GLY A 164 15.91 -2.46 5.23
N GLY A 165 15.31 -3.60 5.57
CA GLY A 165 14.91 -3.94 6.95
C GLY A 165 13.49 -3.54 7.33
N THR A 166 12.68 -3.07 6.38
CA THR A 166 11.25 -2.83 6.62
C THR A 166 10.57 -4.15 6.96
N ARG A 167 9.70 -4.14 7.99
CA ARG A 167 8.96 -5.34 8.41
C ARG A 167 8.06 -5.87 7.27
N PRO A 168 7.91 -7.19 7.11
CA PRO A 168 7.16 -7.77 5.98
C PRO A 168 5.73 -7.26 5.85
N ALA A 169 4.99 -7.13 6.95
CA ALA A 169 3.62 -6.59 6.94
C ALA A 169 3.59 -5.16 6.38
N ARG A 170 4.46 -4.28 6.90
CA ARG A 170 4.61 -2.89 6.44
C ARG A 170 5.04 -2.81 4.98
N ALA A 171 6.00 -3.64 4.55
CA ALA A 171 6.43 -3.71 3.16
C ALA A 171 5.28 -4.11 2.21
N LYS A 172 4.44 -5.08 2.60
CA LYS A 172 3.24 -5.48 1.83
C LYS A 172 2.21 -4.36 1.76
N ILE A 173 2.00 -3.61 2.85
CA ILE A 173 1.09 -2.47 2.88
C ILE A 173 1.59 -1.35 1.96
N MET A 174 2.89 -1.03 2.02
CA MET A 174 3.51 -0.05 1.12
C MET A 174 3.44 -0.46 -0.34
N PHE A 175 3.68 -1.74 -0.63
CA PHE A 175 3.50 -2.32 -1.95
C PHE A 175 2.06 -2.17 -2.45
N ALA A 176 1.07 -2.49 -1.63
CA ALA A 176 -0.35 -2.32 -1.99
C ALA A 176 -0.70 -0.84 -2.26
N ALA A 177 -0.12 0.10 -1.50
CA ALA A 177 -0.33 1.53 -1.71
C ALA A 177 0.19 1.99 -3.09
N VAL A 178 1.42 1.62 -3.46
CA VAL A 178 1.98 1.98 -4.77
C VAL A 178 1.33 1.19 -5.91
N TRP A 179 0.85 -0.03 -5.66
CA TRP A 179 0.08 -0.76 -6.66
C TRP A 179 -1.21 -0.02 -7.04
N LEU A 180 -1.94 0.50 -6.04
CA LEU A 180 -3.25 1.14 -6.23
C LEU A 180 -3.17 2.61 -6.64
N GLY A 181 -2.06 3.30 -6.36
CA GLY A 181 -1.94 4.75 -6.57
C GLY A 181 -0.60 5.23 -7.11
N GLY A 182 0.33 4.34 -7.42
CA GLY A 182 1.61 4.67 -8.05
C GLY A 182 1.48 4.90 -9.56
N PRO A 183 2.47 5.58 -10.17
CA PRO A 183 2.48 5.85 -11.61
C PRO A 183 2.56 4.54 -12.41
N ARG A 184 1.86 4.50 -13.54
CA ARG A 184 1.86 3.35 -14.45
C ARG A 184 2.14 3.82 -15.87
N TRP A 185 2.73 2.94 -16.67
CA TRP A 185 3.06 3.22 -18.06
C TRP A 185 2.94 1.96 -18.93
N TYR A 186 2.66 2.18 -20.21
CA TYR A 186 2.67 1.09 -21.18
C TYR A 186 4.13 0.71 -21.53
N PRO A 187 4.53 -0.56 -21.39
CA PRO A 187 5.93 -0.97 -21.54
C PRO A 187 6.61 -0.59 -22.86
N HIS A 188 5.84 -0.52 -23.95
CA HIS A 188 6.38 -0.28 -25.29
C HIS A 188 6.50 1.21 -25.64
N SER A 189 5.60 2.04 -25.13
CA SER A 189 5.54 3.47 -25.47
C SER A 189 6.04 4.38 -24.36
N GLY A 190 6.14 3.88 -23.12
CA GLY A 190 6.36 4.69 -21.93
C GLY A 190 5.22 5.68 -21.64
N ALA A 191 4.12 5.61 -22.40
CA ALA A 191 2.98 6.50 -22.22
C ALA A 191 2.28 6.20 -20.89
N PRO A 192 1.79 7.22 -20.17
CA PRO A 192 1.08 7.02 -18.91
C PRO A 192 -0.16 6.12 -19.06
N ASP A 193 -0.29 5.14 -18.18
CA ASP A 193 -1.55 4.41 -17.97
C ASP A 193 -2.32 5.07 -16.82
N ILE A 194 -3.25 5.95 -17.20
CA ILE A 194 -4.09 6.72 -16.27
C ILE A 194 -5.38 5.98 -15.88
N SER A 195 -5.47 4.67 -16.14
CA SER A 195 -6.69 3.90 -15.86
C SER A 195 -7.06 3.85 -14.37
N MET A 196 -6.06 3.93 -13.48
CA MET A 196 -6.27 4.04 -12.05
C MET A 196 -6.41 5.48 -11.56
N ASP A 197 -5.78 6.44 -12.23
CA ASP A 197 -5.82 7.86 -11.85
C ASP A 197 -7.22 8.44 -11.94
N ARG A 198 -8.03 7.94 -12.89
CA ARG A 198 -9.43 8.33 -13.08
C ARG A 198 -10.38 7.78 -12.02
N LEU A 199 -9.97 6.76 -11.26
CA LEU A 199 -10.83 6.17 -10.24
C LEU A 199 -10.91 7.08 -9.01
N PRO A 200 -12.10 7.21 -8.38
CA PRO A 200 -12.26 8.02 -7.17
C PRO A 200 -11.30 7.61 -6.05
N ASP A 201 -10.76 8.59 -5.33
CA ASP A 201 -9.88 8.33 -4.18
C ASP A 201 -10.57 7.55 -3.06
N SER A 202 -11.90 7.59 -2.96
CA SER A 202 -12.67 6.75 -2.03
C SER A 202 -12.55 5.26 -2.34
N GLU A 203 -12.59 4.90 -3.62
CA GLU A 203 -12.48 3.51 -4.11
C GLU A 203 -11.07 2.97 -3.83
N LYS A 204 -10.03 3.72 -4.24
CA LYS A 204 -8.63 3.35 -3.96
C LYS A 204 -8.37 3.20 -2.46
N ARG A 205 -8.93 4.08 -1.62
CA ARG A 205 -8.83 3.97 -0.15
C ARG A 205 -9.59 2.77 0.40
N GLN A 206 -10.70 2.36 -0.19
CA GLN A 206 -11.43 1.15 0.20
C GLN A 206 -10.65 -0.11 -0.18
N ALA A 207 -10.11 -0.16 -1.40
CA ALA A 207 -9.25 -1.25 -1.87
C ALA A 207 -8.03 -1.44 -0.95
N LEU A 208 -7.34 -0.36 -0.60
CA LEU A 208 -6.19 -0.44 0.31
C LEU A 208 -6.60 -0.89 1.72
N ARG A 209 -7.75 -0.43 2.25
CA ARG A 209 -8.26 -0.94 3.55
C ARG A 209 -8.52 -2.45 3.51
N ALA A 210 -9.09 -2.95 2.43
CA ALA A 210 -9.31 -4.38 2.24
C ALA A 210 -7.99 -5.16 2.08
N ALA A 211 -7.00 -4.60 1.36
CA ALA A 211 -5.67 -5.20 1.25
C ALA A 211 -4.96 -5.27 2.61
N ILE A 212 -5.02 -4.20 3.41
CA ILE A 212 -4.49 -4.18 4.79
C ILE A 212 -5.16 -5.28 5.62
N ALA A 213 -6.49 -5.40 5.57
CA ALA A 213 -7.21 -6.45 6.30
C ALA A 213 -6.76 -7.85 5.86
N TYR A 214 -6.60 -8.10 4.57
CA TYR A 214 -6.11 -9.38 4.03
C TYR A 214 -4.68 -9.70 4.48
N ILE A 215 -3.78 -8.71 4.40
CA ILE A 215 -2.39 -8.85 4.87
C ILE A 215 -2.35 -9.28 6.34
N ASN A 216 -3.13 -8.63 7.18
CA ASN A 216 -3.11 -8.84 8.62
C ASN A 216 -3.76 -10.15 9.06
N THR A 217 -4.79 -10.61 8.33
CA THR A 217 -5.56 -11.80 8.69
C THR A 217 -4.98 -13.07 8.09
N ALA A 218 -4.39 -13.00 6.89
CA ALA A 218 -3.96 -14.17 6.14
C ALA A 218 -2.44 -14.26 5.93
N ASN A 219 -1.67 -13.18 6.16
CA ASN A 219 -0.26 -13.08 5.79
C ASN A 219 0.02 -13.68 4.39
N PRO A 220 -0.63 -13.16 3.33
CA PRO A 220 -0.52 -13.73 1.99
C PRO A 220 0.92 -13.64 1.48
N SER A 221 1.32 -14.59 0.65
CA SER A 221 2.54 -14.40 -0.15
C SER A 221 2.36 -13.20 -1.08
N LEU A 222 3.45 -12.54 -1.50
CA LEU A 222 3.34 -11.42 -2.44
C LEU A 222 2.60 -11.79 -3.74
N PRO A 223 2.79 -12.98 -4.35
CA PRO A 223 1.96 -13.41 -5.48
C PRO A 223 0.46 -13.47 -5.15
N ASP A 224 0.08 -13.89 -3.95
CA ASP A 224 -1.33 -13.95 -3.54
C ASP A 224 -1.90 -12.54 -3.32
N LEU A 225 -1.10 -11.65 -2.73
CA LEU A 225 -1.46 -10.23 -2.58
C LEU A 225 -1.65 -9.55 -3.94
N ILE A 226 -0.76 -9.80 -4.91
CA ILE A 226 -0.90 -9.28 -6.28
C ILE A 226 -2.23 -9.74 -6.90
N ARG A 227 -2.56 -11.03 -6.81
CA ARG A 227 -3.83 -11.54 -7.34
C ARG A 227 -5.05 -10.89 -6.70
N ALA A 228 -5.00 -10.62 -5.39
CA ALA A 228 -6.06 -9.90 -4.69
C ALA A 228 -6.17 -8.44 -5.17
N LEU A 229 -5.06 -7.73 -5.31
CA LEU A 229 -5.02 -6.35 -5.79
C LEU A 229 -5.52 -6.23 -7.25
N ASP A 230 -5.13 -7.16 -8.11
CA ASP A 230 -5.63 -7.26 -9.49
C ASP A 230 -7.15 -7.46 -9.54
N GLN A 231 -7.69 -8.28 -8.63
CA GLN A 231 -9.12 -8.49 -8.52
C GLN A 231 -9.85 -7.22 -8.08
N GLN A 232 -9.34 -6.54 -7.05
CA GLN A 232 -9.88 -5.25 -6.59
C GLN A 232 -9.87 -4.19 -7.70
N GLU A 233 -8.79 -4.14 -8.49
CA GLU A 233 -8.69 -3.24 -9.63
C GLU A 233 -9.77 -3.51 -10.68
N ARG A 234 -9.98 -4.78 -11.04
CA ARG A 234 -11.05 -5.16 -12.00
C ARG A 234 -12.43 -4.76 -11.48
N GLU A 235 -12.69 -4.98 -10.19
CA GLU A 235 -13.96 -4.62 -9.55
C GLU A 235 -14.19 -3.11 -9.57
N MET A 236 -13.19 -2.31 -9.18
CA MET A 236 -13.30 -0.84 -9.22
C MET A 236 -13.53 -0.33 -10.64
N LYS A 237 -12.82 -0.87 -11.64
CA LYS A 237 -13.00 -0.48 -13.05
C LYS A 237 -14.39 -0.86 -13.57
N ALA A 238 -14.90 -2.04 -13.22
CA ALA A 238 -16.25 -2.46 -13.60
C ALA A 238 -17.33 -1.60 -12.93
N HIS A 239 -17.13 -1.23 -11.66
CA HIS A 239 -18.03 -0.32 -10.94
C HIS A 239 -18.07 1.06 -11.61
N ALA A 240 -16.89 1.65 -11.90
CA ALA A 240 -16.79 2.95 -12.57
C ALA A 240 -17.51 2.95 -13.94
N GLN A 241 -17.29 1.92 -14.76
CA GLN A 241 -17.97 1.77 -16.06
C GLN A 241 -19.49 1.65 -15.92
N THR A 242 -19.98 1.05 -14.82
CA THR A 242 -21.41 0.90 -14.58
C THR A 242 -22.05 2.25 -14.25
N ILE A 243 -21.37 3.09 -13.45
CA ILE A 243 -21.80 4.45 -13.12
C ILE A 243 -21.84 5.32 -14.38
N GLU A 244 -20.74 5.36 -15.16
CA GLU A 244 -20.68 6.15 -16.40
C GLU A 244 -21.82 5.80 -17.36
N ARG A 245 -22.07 4.50 -17.57
CA ARG A 245 -23.17 4.03 -18.43
C ARG A 245 -24.56 4.38 -17.89
N ALA A 246 -24.73 4.52 -16.58
CA ALA A 246 -26.00 4.91 -15.99
C ALA A 246 -26.24 6.42 -16.19
N GLU A 247 -25.21 7.24 -16.02
CA GLU A 247 -25.23 8.70 -16.23
C GLU A 247 -25.49 9.05 -17.70
N ASP A 248 -24.85 8.34 -18.63
CA ASP A 248 -25.08 8.51 -20.08
C ASP A 248 -26.54 8.24 -20.45
N ARG A 249 -27.12 7.15 -19.94
CA ARG A 249 -28.53 6.80 -20.19
C ARG A 249 -29.49 7.81 -19.57
N ALA A 250 -29.17 8.36 -18.40
CA ALA A 250 -29.98 9.41 -17.78
C ALA A 250 -29.94 10.69 -18.64
N SER A 251 -28.74 11.11 -19.05
CA SER A 251 -28.54 12.29 -19.90
C SER A 251 -29.21 12.18 -21.27
N GLN A 252 -29.25 10.99 -21.87
CA GLN A 252 -29.96 10.73 -23.12
C GLN A 252 -31.48 10.88 -22.95
N ARG A 253 -32.05 10.31 -21.89
CA ARG A 253 -33.49 10.43 -21.58
C ARG A 253 -33.91 11.89 -21.36
N ASP A 254 -33.09 12.68 -20.66
CA ASP A 254 -33.40 14.09 -20.39
C ASP A 254 -33.38 14.94 -21.68
N ARG A 255 -32.48 14.63 -22.63
CA ARG A 255 -32.43 15.28 -23.95
C ARG A 255 -33.62 14.93 -24.82
N GLU A 256 -34.02 13.66 -24.84
CA GLU A 256 -35.20 13.19 -25.59
C GLU A 256 -36.50 13.79 -25.02
N GLY A 257 -36.64 13.85 -23.69
CA GLY A 257 -37.80 14.47 -23.03
C GLY A 257 -37.89 15.99 -23.25
N SER A 258 -36.75 16.68 -23.37
CA SER A 258 -36.70 18.12 -23.64
C SER A 258 -37.02 18.47 -25.10
N GLN A 259 -36.77 17.55 -26.05
CA GLN A 259 -37.12 17.74 -27.48
C GLN A 259 -38.59 17.42 -27.80
N GLN A 260 -39.33 16.86 -26.85
CA GLN A 260 -40.74 16.46 -27.01
C GLN A 260 -41.74 17.37 -26.28
N SER A 261 -41.28 18.47 -25.67
CA SER A 261 -42.16 19.51 -25.13
C SER A 261 -42.42 20.61 -26.18
N PRO A 262 -43.67 20.78 -26.67
CA PRO A 262 -44.04 21.87 -27.58
C PRO A 262 -44.18 23.24 -26.90
#